data_AF-X6NBJ3-F1
#
_entry.id   AF-X6NBJ3-F1
#
_cell.length_a   1.000
_cell.length_b   1.000
_cell.length_c   1.000
_cell.angle_alpha   90.00
_cell.angle_beta   90.00
_cell.angle_gamma   90.00
#
_symmetry.space_group_name_H-M   'P 1'
#
loop_
_entity.id
_entity.type
_entity.pdbx_description
1 polymer ?
#
loop_
_entity_poly.entity_id
_entity_poly.type
_entity_poly.pdbx_seq_one_letter_code
_entity_poly.pdbx_strand_id
1 'polypeptide(L)'
;ARDNVKYELEVRTEPEELEDAGILKSPRQLATEQLQKSQAKDAIKHDLNTRPDAATLEGSGILKSPRQAAQGQLERSIAKDQLRHEMEERMDLQEAEKGGIVKTPMQSTKEQLEKSQLKDAMKYELNKLVGFSFFFIYHFVSSKEGINVHPSSPTLCMYNVCIKKKRILKSSQQATREQLEKSLVKDTLKQEMQDRATPEELAERNVILRTPMQATKDQLEKSQLKDNMNHELATRPSVSELEKAGNFWFLLLSLFARIIKSPLQANAEQLQRSLVRDTLKHEIMDRADPDELMERDIYKTPLQVARDQLEKSQNKDNIKHELETRSSVADLTESGILKTPLQQAREQLHKSRTKDQLKNEIEERTDMEEMMQNEALYKTPLQVAKEQLQRSQFKDTVNQDLSQRSSIIELENAGLLKFSFIFHFCF
;
A
#
# COMPACT_ATOMS: atom_id res chain seq x y z
N ALA A 1 22.12 49.95 -23.68
CA ALA A 1 21.39 49.85 -22.40
C ALA A 1 19.97 50.42 -22.49
N ARG A 2 19.77 51.66 -22.98
CA ARG A 2 18.42 52.23 -23.18
C ARG A 2 17.56 51.46 -24.19
N ASP A 3 18.15 50.90 -25.24
CA ASP A 3 17.39 50.17 -26.26
C ASP A 3 16.91 48.78 -25.81
N ASN A 4 17.59 48.17 -24.83
CA ASN A 4 17.17 46.88 -24.27
C ASN A 4 15.93 47.02 -23.38
N VAL A 5 15.83 48.11 -22.63
CA VAL A 5 14.67 48.40 -21.78
C VAL A 5 13.42 48.70 -22.61
N LYS A 6 13.58 49.29 -23.80
CA LYS A 6 12.45 49.55 -24.71
C LYS A 6 11.90 48.25 -25.29
N TYR A 7 12.76 47.32 -25.65
CA TYR A 7 12.33 46.00 -26.14
C TYR A 7 11.64 45.18 -25.04
N GLU A 8 12.14 45.21 -23.79
CA GLU A 8 11.49 44.53 -22.66
C GLU A 8 10.14 45.16 -22.25
N LEU A 9 9.92 46.45 -22.53
CA LEU A 9 8.63 47.10 -22.29
C LEU A 9 7.60 46.83 -23.40
N GLU A 10 8.05 46.60 -24.64
CA GLU A 10 7.19 46.23 -25.78
C GLU A 10 6.79 44.74 -25.76
N VAL A 11 7.53 43.87 -25.04
CA VAL A 11 7.18 42.45 -24.80
C VAL A 11 6.47 42.28 -23.44
N ARG A 12 5.71 43.28 -22.99
CA ARG A 12 4.82 43.09 -21.85
C ARG A 12 3.58 42.34 -22.32
N THR A 13 3.50 41.08 -21.90
CA THR A 13 2.33 40.22 -22.01
C THR A 13 1.11 40.98 -21.52
N GLU A 14 0.12 41.16 -22.39
CA GLU A 14 -1.10 41.90 -22.06
C GLU A 14 -1.79 41.21 -20.88
N PRO A 15 -2.44 41.95 -19.97
CA PRO A 15 -3.08 41.36 -18.79
C PRO A 15 -4.15 40.32 -19.15
N GLU A 16 -4.79 40.42 -20.33
CA GLU A 16 -5.70 39.41 -20.86
C GLU A 16 -5.01 38.06 -21.13
N GLU A 17 -3.80 38.07 -21.68
CA GLU A 17 -3.01 36.85 -21.93
C GLU A 17 -2.57 36.19 -20.61
N LEU A 18 -2.35 36.99 -19.56
CA LEU A 18 -2.06 36.46 -18.22
C LEU A 18 -3.32 35.91 -17.52
N GLU A 19 -4.51 36.41 -17.86
CA GLU A 19 -5.79 35.83 -17.43
C GLU A 19 -6.06 34.49 -18.15
N ASP A 20 -5.83 34.42 -19.46
CA ASP A 20 -5.96 33.19 -20.25
C ASP A 20 -4.93 32.12 -19.85
N ALA A 21 -3.71 32.54 -19.50
CA ALA A 21 -2.70 31.66 -18.92
C ALA A 21 -3.03 31.19 -17.49
N GLY A 22 -4.12 31.70 -16.88
CA GLY A 22 -4.55 31.36 -15.53
C GLY A 22 -3.61 31.90 -14.43
N ILE A 23 -2.72 32.83 -14.76
CA ILE A 23 -1.77 33.46 -13.84
C ILE A 23 -2.49 34.56 -13.05
N LEU A 24 -3.29 35.38 -13.73
CA LEU A 24 -4.16 36.39 -13.13
C LEU A 24 -5.59 35.88 -13.08
N LYS A 25 -6.17 35.85 -11.88
CA LYS A 25 -7.60 35.56 -11.73
C LYS A 25 -8.38 36.83 -11.98
N SER A 26 -9.32 36.78 -12.92
CA SER A 26 -10.18 37.93 -13.18
C SER A 26 -11.02 38.27 -11.94
N PRO A 27 -11.43 39.53 -11.73
CA PRO A 27 -12.28 39.92 -10.60
C PRO A 27 -13.56 39.08 -10.50
N ARG A 28 -14.09 38.63 -11.65
CA ARG A 28 -15.25 37.74 -11.73
C ARG A 28 -14.92 36.34 -11.20
N GLN A 29 -13.76 35.78 -11.55
CA GLN A 29 -13.30 34.49 -11.01
C GLN A 29 -13.08 34.56 -9.49
N LEU A 30 -12.47 35.63 -8.99
CA LEU A 30 -12.29 35.85 -7.55
C LEU A 30 -13.63 35.92 -6.80
N ALA A 31 -14.62 36.63 -7.36
CA ALA A 31 -15.96 36.69 -6.78
C ALA A 31 -16.65 35.31 -6.77
N THR A 32 -16.51 34.52 -7.84
CA THR A 32 -17.05 33.14 -7.87
C THR A 32 -16.36 32.22 -6.89
N GLU A 33 -15.04 32.33 -6.71
CA GLU A 33 -14.28 31.52 -5.75
C GLU A 33 -14.65 31.89 -4.31
N GLN A 34 -14.84 33.18 -4.01
CA GLN A 34 -15.31 33.62 -2.70
C GLN A 34 -16.73 33.11 -2.39
N LEU A 35 -17.62 33.13 -3.38
CA LEU A 35 -18.98 32.58 -3.24
C LEU A 35 -18.96 31.05 -3.06
N GLN A 36 -18.13 30.33 -3.81
CA GLN A 36 -17.96 28.90 -3.63
C GLN A 36 -17.39 28.57 -2.24
N LYS A 37 -16.43 29.36 -1.76
CA LYS A 37 -15.88 29.22 -0.40
C LYS A 37 -16.93 29.49 0.67
N SER A 38 -17.80 30.49 0.49
CA SER A 38 -18.87 30.75 1.47
C SER A 38 -19.92 29.64 1.47
N GLN A 39 -20.35 29.17 0.29
CA GLN A 39 -21.28 28.03 0.16
C GLN A 39 -20.71 26.75 0.77
N ALA A 40 -19.43 26.44 0.52
CA ALA A 40 -18.76 25.29 1.13
C ALA A 40 -18.65 25.43 2.66
N LYS A 41 -18.35 26.64 3.15
CA LYS A 41 -18.29 26.92 4.59
C LYS A 41 -19.66 26.73 5.25
N ASP A 42 -20.73 27.17 4.61
CA ASP A 42 -22.10 27.01 5.12
C ASP A 42 -22.55 25.55 5.09
N ALA A 43 -22.20 24.79 4.03
CA ALA A 43 -22.44 23.35 3.97
C ALA A 43 -21.71 22.60 5.10
N ILE A 44 -20.42 22.88 5.31
CA ILE A 44 -19.64 22.29 6.42
C ILE A 44 -20.25 22.67 7.77
N LYS A 45 -20.67 23.93 7.95
CA LYS A 45 -21.31 24.38 9.19
C LYS A 45 -22.63 23.65 9.43
N HIS A 46 -23.43 23.46 8.38
CA HIS A 46 -24.66 22.67 8.45
C HIS A 46 -24.36 21.22 8.85
N ASP A 47 -23.40 20.56 8.20
CA ASP A 47 -23.02 19.17 8.49
C ASP A 47 -22.45 18.99 9.90
N LEU A 48 -21.72 19.99 10.41
CA LEU A 48 -21.26 20.00 11.80
C LEU A 48 -22.42 20.14 12.79
N ASN A 49 -23.46 20.91 12.45
CA ASN A 49 -24.64 21.09 13.29
C ASN A 49 -25.60 19.89 13.23
N THR A 50 -25.66 19.18 12.11
CA THR A 50 -26.47 17.96 11.93
C THR A 50 -25.72 16.69 12.30
N ARG A 51 -24.44 16.80 12.72
CA ARG A 51 -23.62 15.67 13.10
C ARG A 51 -24.29 14.93 14.27
N PRO A 52 -24.58 13.62 14.13
CA PRO A 52 -25.14 12.84 15.22
C PRO A 52 -24.19 12.87 16.42
N ASP A 53 -24.77 13.00 17.60
CA ASP A 53 -24.00 13.02 18.84
C ASP A 53 -23.36 11.65 19.11
N ALA A 54 -22.37 11.64 20.01
CA ALA A 54 -21.64 10.43 20.36
C ALA A 54 -22.60 9.33 20.87
N ALA A 55 -23.66 9.71 21.58
CA ALA A 55 -24.67 8.77 22.08
C ALA A 55 -25.45 8.08 20.96
N THR A 56 -25.84 8.81 19.91
CA THR A 56 -26.53 8.24 18.74
C THR A 56 -25.60 7.33 17.93
N LEU A 57 -24.32 7.68 17.83
CA LEU A 57 -23.30 6.84 17.19
C LEU A 57 -22.99 5.57 18.00
N GLU A 58 -23.03 5.64 19.33
CA GLU A 58 -22.94 4.47 20.21
C GLU A 58 -24.19 3.57 20.10
N GLY A 59 -25.38 4.16 20.05
CA GLY A 59 -26.64 3.42 19.89
C GLY A 59 -26.78 2.72 18.53
N SER A 60 -26.17 3.26 17.48
CA SER A 60 -26.11 2.63 16.15
C SER A 60 -24.96 1.62 16.01
N GLY A 61 -24.13 1.42 17.04
CA GLY A 61 -23.01 0.49 17.02
C GLY A 61 -21.84 0.91 16.14
N ILE A 62 -21.85 2.15 15.64
CA ILE A 62 -20.75 2.71 14.83
C ILE A 62 -19.59 3.10 15.75
N LEU A 63 -19.89 3.74 16.89
CA LEU A 63 -18.91 4.04 17.92
C LEU A 63 -18.98 2.95 19.00
N LYS A 64 -17.85 2.30 19.30
CA LYS A 64 -17.77 1.43 20.48
C LYS A 64 -17.58 2.31 21.70
N SER A 65 -18.45 2.16 22.70
CA SER A 65 -18.26 2.86 23.97
C SER A 65 -16.91 2.48 24.59
N PRO A 66 -16.26 3.35 25.40
CA PRO A 66 -15.00 3.02 26.05
C PRO A 66 -15.03 1.69 26.81
N ARG A 67 -16.19 1.34 27.37
CA ARG A 67 -16.43 0.06 28.03
C ARG A 67 -16.42 -1.12 27.05
N GLN A 68 -17.09 -1.00 25.90
CA GLN A 68 -17.06 -2.04 24.85
C GLN A 68 -15.67 -2.18 24.22
N ALA A 69 -14.94 -1.08 24.05
CA ALA A 69 -13.57 -1.09 23.56
C ALA A 69 -12.63 -1.82 24.54
N ALA A 70 -12.75 -1.52 25.83
CA ALA A 70 -12.01 -2.21 26.89
C ALA A 70 -12.37 -3.70 26.98
N GLN A 71 -13.65 -4.04 26.86
CA GLN A 71 -14.10 -5.43 26.82
C GLN A 71 -13.51 -6.18 25.61
N GLY A 72 -13.54 -5.58 24.42
CA GLY A 72 -12.94 -6.19 23.23
C GLY A 72 -11.41 -6.28 23.30
N GLN A 73 -10.73 -5.41 24.05
CA GLN A 73 -9.30 -5.59 24.36
C GLN A 73 -9.07 -6.75 25.33
N LEU A 74 -9.89 -6.87 26.37
CA LEU A 74 -9.82 -7.97 27.32
C LEU A 74 -10.07 -9.33 26.65
N GLU A 75 -11.13 -9.44 25.83
CA GLU A 75 -11.43 -10.65 25.06
C GLU A 75 -10.26 -11.05 24.14
N ARG A 76 -9.62 -10.08 23.49
CA ARG A 76 -8.41 -10.32 22.67
C ARG A 76 -7.21 -10.77 23.51
N SER A 77 -7.03 -10.20 24.71
CA SER A 77 -5.95 -10.63 25.61
C SER A 77 -6.18 -12.07 26.11
N ILE A 78 -7.42 -12.42 26.49
CA ILE A 78 -7.79 -13.77 26.90
C ILE A 78 -7.57 -14.76 25.75
N ALA A 79 -8.03 -14.43 24.54
CA ALA A 79 -7.83 -15.28 23.37
C ALA A 79 -6.34 -15.45 23.03
N LYS A 80 -5.53 -14.38 23.18
CA LYS A 80 -4.08 -14.43 22.98
C LYS A 80 -3.40 -15.32 24.01
N ASP A 81 -3.78 -15.21 25.27
CA ASP A 81 -3.22 -16.01 26.37
C ASP A 81 -3.63 -17.48 26.24
N GLN A 82 -4.88 -17.76 25.83
CA GLN A 82 -5.34 -19.11 25.48
C GLN A 82 -4.53 -19.70 24.34
N LEU A 83 -4.33 -18.95 23.25
CA LEU A 83 -3.50 -19.40 22.13
C LEU A 83 -2.04 -19.65 22.57
N ARG A 84 -1.49 -18.79 23.44
CA ARG A 84 -0.15 -18.94 23.99
C ARG A 84 -0.05 -20.22 24.82
N HIS A 85 -1.04 -20.49 25.67
CA HIS A 85 -1.10 -21.73 26.44
C HIS A 85 -1.26 -22.95 25.53
N GLU A 86 -2.13 -22.90 24.52
CA GLU A 86 -2.28 -23.98 23.54
C GLU A 86 -0.98 -24.22 22.77
N MET A 87 -0.21 -23.19 22.45
CA MET A 87 1.11 -23.35 21.82
C MET A 87 2.16 -23.92 22.77
N GLU A 88 2.18 -23.50 24.04
CA GLU A 88 3.06 -24.05 25.07
C GLU A 88 2.72 -25.52 25.38
N GLU A 89 1.43 -25.86 25.39
CA GLU A 89 0.93 -27.22 25.64
C GLU A 89 1.09 -28.12 24.41
N ARG A 90 1.07 -27.56 23.19
CA ARG A 90 1.08 -28.37 21.98
C ARG A 90 2.38 -29.11 21.74
N MET A 91 3.56 -28.59 22.06
CA MET A 91 4.79 -29.36 21.80
C MET A 91 5.99 -28.82 22.58
N ASP A 92 6.50 -29.64 23.50
CA ASP A 92 7.93 -29.79 23.59
C ASP A 92 8.41 -30.35 22.24
N LEU A 93 9.08 -29.51 21.44
CA LEU A 93 9.65 -29.89 20.14
C LEU A 93 10.48 -31.19 20.22
N GLN A 94 11.07 -31.48 21.39
CA GLN A 94 11.78 -32.72 21.66
C GLN A 94 10.89 -33.96 21.69
N GLU A 95 9.63 -33.85 22.11
CA GLU A 95 8.71 -34.99 22.17
C GLU A 95 8.10 -35.28 20.79
N ALA A 96 7.87 -34.24 19.98
CA ALA A 96 7.50 -34.38 18.57
C ALA A 96 8.64 -34.95 17.70
N GLU A 97 9.90 -34.63 18.02
CA GLU A 97 11.09 -35.26 17.42
C GLU A 97 11.21 -36.73 17.83
N LYS A 98 10.99 -37.07 19.11
CA LYS A 98 10.98 -38.47 19.59
C LYS A 98 9.81 -39.28 19.01
N GLY A 99 8.67 -38.63 18.76
CA GLY A 99 7.50 -39.22 18.10
C GLY A 99 7.66 -39.41 16.58
N GLY A 100 8.71 -38.86 15.97
CA GLY A 100 8.98 -38.99 14.53
C GLY A 100 7.98 -38.25 13.63
N ILE A 101 7.25 -37.27 14.19
CA ILE A 101 6.27 -36.45 13.45
C ILE A 101 7.01 -35.34 12.67
N VAL A 102 8.04 -34.75 13.28
CA VAL A 102 8.91 -33.76 12.62
C VAL A 102 10.18 -34.45 12.14
N LYS A 103 10.31 -34.63 10.82
CA LYS A 103 11.56 -35.09 10.22
C LYS A 103 12.58 -33.96 10.29
N THR A 104 13.66 -34.17 11.03
CA THR A 104 14.79 -33.24 11.02
C THR A 104 15.41 -33.18 9.62
N PRO A 105 16.00 -32.04 9.21
CA PRO A 105 16.66 -31.92 7.90
C PRO A 105 17.80 -32.94 7.72
N MET A 106 18.34 -33.47 8.81
CA MET A 106 19.33 -34.54 8.76
C MET A 106 18.73 -35.92 8.43
N GLN A 107 17.46 -36.16 8.78
CA GLN A 107 16.74 -37.39 8.38
C GLN A 107 16.25 -37.33 6.94
N SER A 108 15.86 -36.15 6.45
CA SER A 108 15.45 -36.01 5.04
C SER A 108 16.62 -36.23 4.07
N THR A 109 17.83 -35.75 4.41
CA THR A 109 19.04 -36.00 3.61
C THR A 109 19.44 -37.48 3.64
N LYS A 110 19.31 -38.16 4.79
CA LYS A 110 19.55 -39.60 4.88
C LYS A 110 18.59 -40.41 4.01
N GLU A 111 17.28 -40.08 4.03
CA GLU A 111 16.28 -40.78 3.22
C GLU A 111 16.48 -40.53 1.71
N GLN A 112 16.89 -39.31 1.32
CA GLN A 112 17.25 -39.03 -0.07
C GLN A 112 18.48 -39.82 -0.52
N LEU A 113 19.49 -39.97 0.36
CA LEU A 113 20.67 -40.77 0.09
C LEU A 113 20.34 -42.26 -0.09
N GLU A 114 19.51 -42.81 0.80
CA GLU A 114 19.05 -44.21 0.70
C GLU A 114 18.23 -44.45 -0.58
N LYS A 115 17.35 -43.51 -0.96
CA LYS A 115 16.62 -43.59 -2.24
C LYS A 115 17.55 -43.52 -3.45
N SER A 116 18.61 -42.71 -3.38
CA SER A 116 19.62 -42.66 -4.45
C SER A 116 20.36 -43.99 -4.57
N GLN A 117 20.81 -44.56 -3.45
CA GLN A 117 21.51 -45.85 -3.43
C GLN A 117 20.64 -46.99 -3.94
N LEU A 118 19.35 -47.02 -3.59
CA LEU A 118 18.40 -48.02 -4.08
C LEU A 118 18.19 -47.90 -5.59
N LYS A 119 18.10 -46.66 -6.10
CA LYS A 119 17.95 -46.41 -7.54
C LYS A 119 19.17 -46.89 -8.32
N ASP A 120 20.37 -46.65 -7.80
CA ASP A 120 21.61 -47.12 -8.41
C ASP A 120 21.74 -48.65 -8.37
N ALA A 121 21.32 -49.28 -7.27
CA ALA A 121 21.28 -50.74 -7.15
C ALA A 121 20.30 -51.37 -8.16
N MET A 122 19.10 -50.80 -8.31
CA MET A 122 18.14 -51.28 -9.31
C MET A 122 18.65 -51.10 -10.73
N LYS A 123 19.32 -49.98 -11.02
CA LYS A 123 19.93 -49.73 -12.34
C LYS A 123 21.00 -50.77 -12.67
N TYR A 124 21.80 -51.18 -11.69
CA TYR A 124 22.79 -52.24 -11.86
C TYR A 124 22.15 -53.60 -12.19
N GLU A 125 21.11 -54.00 -11.47
CA GLU A 125 20.39 -55.26 -11.73
C GLU A 125 19.67 -55.26 -13.08
N LEU A 126 19.08 -54.14 -13.48
CA LEU A 126 18.49 -53.97 -14.82
C LEU A 126 19.54 -54.13 -15.93
N ASN A 127 20.70 -53.49 -15.78
CA ASN A 127 21.80 -53.64 -16.75
C ASN A 127 22.32 -55.08 -16.82
N LYS A 128 22.34 -55.79 -15.69
CA LYS A 128 22.72 -57.20 -15.63
C LYS A 128 21.73 -58.10 -16.38
N LEU A 129 20.43 -57.86 -16.22
CA LEU A 129 19.38 -58.54 -16.98
C LEU A 129 19.46 -58.27 -18.49
N VAL A 130 19.71 -57.02 -18.87
CA VAL A 130 19.92 -56.65 -20.28
C VAL A 130 21.16 -57.33 -20.86
N GLY A 131 22.28 -57.34 -20.12
CA GLY A 131 23.50 -58.06 -20.54
C GLY A 131 23.27 -59.57 -20.68
N PHE A 132 22.50 -60.18 -19.79
CA PHE A 132 22.15 -61.60 -19.86
C PHE A 132 21.28 -61.91 -21.08
N SER A 133 20.32 -61.04 -21.42
CA SER A 133 19.50 -61.19 -22.62
C SER A 133 20.32 -61.09 -23.91
N PHE A 134 21.32 -60.19 -23.96
CA PHE A 134 22.25 -60.09 -25.09
C PHE A 134 23.11 -61.35 -25.23
N PHE A 135 23.59 -61.91 -24.12
CA PHE A 135 24.36 -63.16 -24.14
C PHE A 135 23.53 -64.33 -24.69
N PHE A 136 22.26 -64.46 -24.29
CA PHE A 136 21.35 -65.49 -24.80
C PHE A 136 21.03 -65.30 -26.29
N ILE A 137 20.81 -64.06 -26.74
CA ILE A 137 20.59 -63.78 -28.16
C ILE A 137 21.84 -64.12 -28.98
N TYR A 138 23.04 -63.77 -28.50
CA TYR A 138 24.30 -64.10 -29.18
C TYR A 138 24.52 -65.61 -29.26
N HIS A 139 24.26 -66.34 -28.17
CA HIS A 139 24.40 -67.79 -28.14
C HIS A 139 23.35 -68.51 -29.01
N PHE A 140 22.13 -67.97 -29.11
CA PHE A 140 21.08 -68.48 -29.99
C PHE A 140 21.41 -68.25 -31.47
N VAL A 141 21.98 -67.09 -31.81
CA VAL A 141 22.44 -66.78 -33.17
C VAL A 141 23.65 -67.64 -33.55
N SER A 142 24.62 -67.84 -32.65
CA SER A 142 25.76 -68.74 -32.88
C SER A 142 25.36 -70.22 -32.94
N SER A 143 24.26 -70.63 -32.30
CA SER A 143 23.78 -72.02 -32.36
C SER A 143 23.04 -72.38 -33.65
N LYS A 144 22.77 -71.41 -34.54
CA LYS A 144 22.22 -71.66 -35.89
C LYS A 144 23.29 -71.99 -36.94
N GLU A 145 24.56 -71.80 -36.64
CA GLU A 145 25.66 -72.36 -37.42
C GLU A 145 26.00 -73.73 -36.84
N GLY A 146 25.53 -74.79 -37.51
CA GLY A 146 25.51 -76.15 -37.00
C GLY A 146 26.85 -76.67 -36.51
N ILE A 147 26.97 -76.82 -35.19
CA ILE A 147 27.91 -77.75 -34.57
C ILE A 147 27.10 -78.74 -33.74
N ASN A 148 27.15 -79.99 -34.19
CA ASN A 148 26.46 -81.13 -33.64
C ASN A 148 27.18 -81.57 -32.36
N VAL A 149 26.67 -81.15 -31.19
CA VAL A 149 27.14 -81.67 -29.90
C VAL A 149 26.00 -82.40 -29.21
N HIS A 150 26.27 -83.68 -29.01
CA HIS A 150 25.42 -84.74 -28.48
C HIS A 150 25.03 -84.47 -27.02
N PRO A 151 23.73 -84.51 -26.64
CA PRO A 151 23.34 -84.45 -25.24
C PRO A 151 23.37 -85.86 -24.63
N SER A 152 24.24 -86.07 -23.66
CA SER A 152 24.18 -87.20 -22.73
C SER A 152 24.35 -86.63 -21.33
N SER A 153 23.27 -86.57 -20.56
CA SER A 153 23.14 -87.27 -19.27
C SER A 153 22.02 -86.65 -18.40
N PRO A 154 21.31 -87.45 -17.60
CA PRO A 154 20.13 -87.07 -16.84
C PRO A 154 20.50 -86.75 -15.38
N THR A 155 20.00 -85.65 -14.81
CA THR A 155 19.95 -85.47 -13.34
C THR A 155 18.77 -84.58 -12.96
N LEU A 156 17.58 -85.17 -12.99
CA LEU A 156 16.36 -84.63 -12.41
C LEU A 156 15.91 -85.63 -11.35
N CYS A 157 16.59 -85.64 -10.20
CA CYS A 157 16.19 -86.44 -9.05
C CYS A 157 16.69 -85.79 -7.76
N MET A 158 15.85 -85.88 -6.72
CA MET A 158 16.07 -85.51 -5.33
C MET A 158 15.92 -84.03 -4.98
N TYR A 159 14.69 -83.59 -4.70
CA TYR A 159 14.40 -82.76 -3.51
C TYR A 159 12.90 -82.78 -3.21
N ASN A 160 12.41 -83.89 -2.65
CA ASN A 160 11.07 -83.98 -2.05
C ASN A 160 11.09 -85.00 -0.91
N VAL A 161 11.84 -84.71 0.16
CA VAL A 161 11.75 -85.45 1.43
C VAL A 161 12.00 -84.48 2.60
N CYS A 162 11.22 -84.65 3.67
CA CYS A 162 11.30 -84.01 4.99
C CYS A 162 10.45 -82.76 5.27
N ILE A 163 9.13 -82.95 5.39
CA ILE A 163 8.30 -82.17 6.33
C ILE A 163 7.92 -83.10 7.49
N LYS A 164 8.76 -83.16 8.51
CA LYS A 164 8.41 -83.72 9.83
C LYS A 164 8.67 -82.68 10.91
N LYS A 165 7.56 -82.10 11.37
CA LYS A 165 7.24 -81.79 12.78
C LYS A 165 8.42 -81.22 13.61
N LYS A 166 8.80 -79.96 13.33
CA LYS A 166 9.53 -79.11 14.28
C LYS A 166 8.57 -78.05 14.82
N ARG A 167 8.52 -77.94 16.15
CA ARG A 167 7.94 -76.78 16.84
C ARG A 167 8.56 -75.54 16.20
N ILE A 168 7.72 -74.72 15.59
CA ILE A 168 8.11 -73.55 14.79
C ILE A 168 8.58 -72.48 15.78
N LEU A 169 9.86 -72.54 16.18
CA LEU A 169 10.56 -71.28 16.36
C LEU A 169 10.48 -70.59 15.00
N LYS A 170 9.77 -69.45 14.95
CA LYS A 170 9.77 -68.58 13.77
C LYS A 170 11.21 -68.50 13.30
N SER A 171 11.49 -69.00 12.10
CA SER A 171 12.85 -68.96 11.59
C SER A 171 13.28 -67.50 11.56
N SER A 172 14.57 -67.21 11.75
CA SER A 172 15.08 -65.84 11.61
C SER A 172 14.57 -65.17 10.32
N GLN A 173 14.38 -65.95 9.25
CA GLN A 173 13.80 -65.50 7.98
C GLN A 173 12.30 -65.13 8.06
N GLN A 174 11.51 -65.77 8.92
CA GLN A 174 10.12 -65.40 9.13
C GLN A 174 9.99 -64.11 9.96
N ALA A 175 10.89 -63.89 10.92
CA ALA A 175 10.97 -62.64 11.66
C ALA A 175 11.38 -61.47 10.76
N THR A 176 12.30 -61.68 9.81
CA THR A 176 12.67 -60.64 8.83
C THR A 176 11.57 -60.37 7.82
N ARG A 177 10.80 -61.40 7.39
CA ARG A 177 9.61 -61.19 6.56
C ARG A 177 8.53 -60.38 7.27
N GLU A 178 8.23 -60.69 8.53
CA GLU A 178 7.26 -59.92 9.31
C GLU A 178 7.73 -58.46 9.54
N GLN A 179 9.03 -58.23 9.70
CA GLN A 179 9.58 -56.87 9.80
C GLN A 179 9.49 -56.11 8.47
N LEU A 180 9.76 -56.77 7.34
CA LEU A 180 9.66 -56.19 6.01
C LEU A 180 8.20 -55.88 5.64
N GLU A 181 7.27 -56.78 5.98
CA GLU A 181 5.83 -56.55 5.79
C GLU A 181 5.36 -55.37 6.65
N LYS A 182 5.82 -55.27 7.89
CA LYS A 182 5.53 -54.11 8.75
C LYS A 182 6.12 -52.82 8.21
N SER A 183 7.33 -52.83 7.64
CA SER A 183 7.92 -51.63 7.06
C SER A 183 7.17 -51.22 5.79
N LEU A 184 6.80 -52.17 4.94
CA LEU A 184 6.00 -51.89 3.74
C LEU A 184 4.64 -51.28 4.10
N VAL A 185 3.91 -51.88 5.04
CA VAL A 185 2.63 -51.32 5.51
C VAL A 185 2.81 -49.93 6.12
N LYS A 186 3.89 -49.72 6.88
CA LYS A 186 4.20 -48.41 7.48
C LYS A 186 4.50 -47.35 6.41
N ASP A 187 5.26 -47.71 5.38
CA ASP A 187 5.60 -46.79 4.29
C ASP A 187 4.39 -46.47 3.42
N THR A 188 3.55 -47.46 3.11
CA THR A 188 2.26 -47.26 2.42
C THR A 188 1.35 -46.35 3.22
N LEU A 189 1.15 -46.61 4.52
CA LEU A 189 0.31 -45.76 5.37
C LEU A 189 0.84 -44.33 5.47
N LYS A 190 2.17 -44.17 5.53
CA LYS A 190 2.82 -42.85 5.55
C LYS A 190 2.60 -42.10 4.24
N GLN A 191 2.68 -42.79 3.11
CA GLN A 191 2.38 -42.20 1.81
C GLN A 191 0.90 -41.81 1.70
N GLU A 192 -0.02 -42.69 2.08
CA GLU A 192 -1.45 -42.38 2.11
C GLU A 192 -1.77 -41.20 3.06
N MET A 193 -1.05 -41.07 4.18
CA MET A 193 -1.19 -39.93 5.06
C MET A 193 -0.65 -38.62 4.48
N GLN A 194 0.37 -38.67 3.61
CA GLN A 194 0.91 -37.51 2.91
C GLN A 194 0.01 -37.08 1.75
N ASP A 195 -0.61 -38.05 1.08
CA ASP A 195 -1.52 -37.81 -0.06
C ASP A 195 -2.95 -37.46 0.39
N ARG A 196 -3.24 -37.48 1.70
CA ARG A 196 -4.53 -37.05 2.25
C ARG A 196 -4.71 -35.55 2.04
N ALA A 197 -5.80 -35.20 1.35
CA ALA A 197 -6.26 -33.82 1.23
C ALA A 197 -6.39 -33.17 2.61
N THR A 198 -5.98 -31.91 2.69
CA THR A 198 -6.03 -31.13 3.94
C THR A 198 -7.49 -30.99 4.40
N PRO A 199 -7.74 -30.86 5.72
CA PRO A 199 -9.10 -30.68 6.23
C PRO A 199 -9.79 -29.44 5.62
N GLU A 200 -9.03 -28.42 5.23
CA GLU A 200 -9.51 -27.24 4.51
C GLU A 200 -10.02 -27.61 3.10
N GLU A 201 -9.24 -28.36 2.30
CA GLU A 201 -9.66 -28.81 0.96
C GLU A 201 -10.87 -29.75 1.01
N LEU A 202 -10.95 -30.59 2.04
CA LEU A 202 -12.07 -31.49 2.26
C LEU A 202 -13.34 -30.74 2.72
N ALA A 203 -13.19 -29.62 3.45
CA ALA A 203 -14.28 -28.72 3.81
C ALA A 203 -14.81 -27.98 2.57
N GLU A 204 -13.93 -27.53 1.68
CA GLU A 204 -14.34 -26.90 0.40
C GLU A 204 -15.10 -27.86 -0.51
N ARG A 205 -14.71 -29.15 -0.54
CA ARG A 205 -15.41 -30.16 -1.33
C ARG A 205 -16.72 -30.65 -0.73
N ASN A 206 -17.14 -30.15 0.45
CA ASN A 206 -18.31 -30.63 1.20
C ASN A 206 -18.30 -32.15 1.49
N VAL A 207 -17.11 -32.76 1.62
CA VAL A 207 -16.97 -34.23 1.81
C VAL A 207 -16.87 -34.61 3.29
N ILE A 208 -16.48 -33.70 4.19
CA ILE A 208 -16.39 -33.99 5.63
C ILE A 208 -17.80 -34.08 6.24
N LEU A 209 -17.99 -35.11 7.09
CA LEU A 209 -19.16 -35.29 7.96
C LEU A 209 -19.56 -33.96 8.62
N ARG A 210 -20.72 -33.43 8.23
CA ARG A 210 -21.38 -32.31 8.89
C ARG A 210 -21.42 -32.58 10.38
N THR A 211 -20.78 -31.73 11.17
CA THR A 211 -20.97 -31.77 12.62
C THR A 211 -22.46 -31.52 12.92
N PRO A 212 -23.00 -32.06 14.02
CA PRO A 212 -24.41 -31.84 14.39
C PRO A 212 -24.75 -30.34 14.48
N MET A 213 -23.78 -29.50 14.83
CA MET A 213 -23.89 -28.04 14.83
C MET A 213 -24.01 -27.46 13.41
N GLN A 214 -23.26 -27.98 12.43
CA GLN A 214 -23.39 -27.57 11.03
C GLN A 214 -24.77 -27.94 10.47
N ALA A 215 -25.30 -29.11 10.85
CA ALA A 215 -26.65 -29.51 10.45
C ALA A 215 -27.73 -28.55 10.98
N THR A 216 -27.59 -28.05 12.21
CA THR A 216 -28.50 -27.02 12.75
C THR A 216 -28.34 -25.67 12.05
N LYS A 217 -27.11 -25.29 11.67
CA LYS A 217 -26.85 -24.07 10.91
C LYS A 217 -27.48 -24.14 9.52
N ASP A 218 -27.30 -25.24 8.80
CA ASP A 218 -27.91 -25.44 7.49
C ASP A 218 -29.44 -25.45 7.56
N GLN A 219 -30.01 -26.00 8.65
CA GLN A 219 -31.45 -25.99 8.87
C GLN A 219 -31.99 -24.57 9.13
N LEU A 220 -31.24 -23.75 9.88
CA LEU A 220 -31.56 -22.35 10.12
C LEU A 220 -31.45 -21.54 8.82
N GLU A 221 -30.37 -21.69 8.06
CA GLU A 221 -30.19 -21.01 6.75
C GLU A 221 -31.30 -21.42 5.78
N LYS A 222 -31.68 -22.70 5.75
CA LYS A 222 -32.80 -23.19 4.94
C LYS A 222 -34.14 -22.61 5.39
N SER A 223 -34.36 -22.43 6.70
CA SER A 223 -35.56 -21.78 7.22
C SER A 223 -35.60 -20.31 6.84
N GLN A 224 -34.51 -19.58 7.03
CA GLN A 224 -34.41 -18.17 6.66
C GLN A 224 -34.63 -17.97 5.16
N LEU A 225 -34.04 -18.83 4.31
CA LEU A 225 -34.25 -18.78 2.87
C LEU A 225 -35.70 -19.09 2.50
N LYS A 226 -36.33 -20.06 3.18
CA LYS A 226 -37.75 -20.39 2.98
C LYS A 226 -38.65 -19.23 3.37
N ASP A 227 -38.38 -18.58 4.49
CA ASP A 227 -39.16 -17.44 4.99
C ASP A 227 -38.98 -16.23 4.07
N ASN A 228 -37.76 -15.96 3.62
CA ASN A 228 -37.49 -14.89 2.65
C ASN A 228 -38.17 -15.17 1.30
N MET A 229 -38.10 -16.41 0.80
CA MET A 229 -38.79 -16.80 -0.43
C MET A 229 -40.31 -16.72 -0.29
N ASN A 230 -40.88 -17.13 0.86
CA ASN A 230 -42.31 -16.97 1.12
C ASN A 230 -42.71 -15.50 1.18
N HIS A 231 -41.88 -14.64 1.78
CA HIS A 231 -42.11 -13.21 1.81
C HIS A 231 -42.08 -12.62 0.39
N GLU A 232 -41.05 -12.93 -0.40
CA GLU A 232 -40.93 -12.48 -1.79
C GLU A 232 -42.07 -12.98 -2.69
N LEU A 233 -42.54 -14.21 -2.46
CA LEU A 233 -43.71 -14.77 -3.16
C LEU A 233 -45.01 -14.08 -2.74
N ALA A 234 -45.15 -13.71 -1.46
CA ALA A 234 -46.33 -13.00 -0.95
C ALA A 234 -46.35 -11.54 -1.41
N THR A 235 -45.20 -10.88 -1.50
CA THR A 235 -45.06 -9.52 -2.04
C THR A 235 -44.89 -9.51 -3.55
N ARG A 236 -45.03 -10.65 -4.23
CA ARG A 236 -44.87 -10.72 -5.67
C ARG A 236 -45.98 -9.90 -6.33
N PRO A 237 -45.65 -8.83 -7.06
CA PRO A 237 -46.65 -8.00 -7.73
C PRO A 237 -47.47 -8.85 -8.70
N SER A 238 -48.77 -8.60 -8.72
CA SER A 238 -49.67 -9.30 -9.61
C SER A 238 -49.40 -8.93 -11.07
N VAL A 239 -49.74 -9.82 -12.01
CA VAL A 239 -49.48 -9.61 -13.44
C VAL A 239 -50.13 -8.31 -13.94
N SER A 240 -51.30 -7.96 -13.40
CA SER A 240 -52.02 -6.72 -13.73
C SER A 240 -51.34 -5.45 -13.19
N GLU A 241 -50.65 -5.53 -12.05
CA GLU A 241 -49.82 -4.43 -11.54
C GLU A 241 -48.54 -4.24 -12.37
N LEU A 242 -47.96 -5.34 -12.85
CA LEU A 242 -46.80 -5.31 -13.75
C LEU A 242 -47.12 -4.72 -15.13
N GLU A 243 -48.31 -4.98 -15.66
CA GLU A 243 -48.80 -4.39 -16.91
C GLU A 243 -49.00 -2.88 -16.78
N LYS A 244 -49.57 -2.41 -15.66
CA LYS A 244 -49.73 -0.97 -15.38
C LYS A 244 -48.39 -0.24 -15.21
N ALA A 245 -47.35 -0.93 -14.73
CA ALA A 245 -46.02 -0.37 -14.58
C ALA A 245 -45.21 -0.31 -15.90
N GLY A 246 -45.77 -0.75 -17.03
CA GLY A 246 -45.11 -0.70 -18.35
C GLY A 246 -43.88 -1.61 -18.53
N ASN A 247 -43.52 -2.38 -17.50
CA ASN A 247 -42.29 -3.20 -17.47
C ASN A 247 -42.47 -4.62 -18.01
N PHE A 248 -43.68 -5.02 -18.38
CA PHE A 248 -43.96 -6.37 -18.86
C PHE A 248 -43.23 -6.68 -20.18
N TRP A 249 -43.19 -5.73 -21.12
CA TRP A 249 -42.49 -5.91 -22.39
C TRP A 249 -40.97 -5.98 -22.20
N PHE A 250 -40.41 -5.24 -21.24
CA PHE A 250 -39.00 -5.26 -20.90
C PHE A 250 -38.58 -6.59 -20.25
N LEU A 251 -39.42 -7.14 -19.37
CA LEU A 251 -39.20 -8.46 -18.77
C LEU A 251 -39.28 -9.58 -19.81
N LEU A 252 -40.27 -9.55 -20.69
CA LEU A 252 -40.40 -10.52 -21.78
C LEU A 252 -39.20 -10.44 -22.72
N LEU A 253 -38.78 -9.24 -23.11
CA LEU A 253 -37.60 -9.01 -23.95
C LEU A 253 -36.30 -9.46 -23.25
N SER A 254 -36.18 -9.27 -21.93
CA SER A 254 -35.05 -9.77 -21.14
C SER A 254 -34.99 -11.30 -21.07
N LEU A 255 -36.15 -11.96 -21.05
CA LEU A 255 -36.28 -13.41 -20.99
C LEU A 255 -35.94 -14.04 -22.34
N PHE A 256 -36.42 -13.45 -23.45
CA PHE A 256 -36.02 -13.84 -24.80
C PHE A 256 -34.54 -13.51 -25.09
N ALA A 257 -34.01 -12.39 -24.60
CA ALA A 257 -32.59 -12.05 -24.70
C ALA A 257 -31.70 -13.04 -23.94
N ARG A 258 -32.17 -13.62 -22.82
CA ARG A 258 -31.46 -14.70 -22.11
C ARG A 258 -31.46 -16.02 -22.86
N ILE A 259 -32.53 -16.35 -23.57
CA ILE A 259 -32.64 -17.63 -24.31
C ILE A 259 -31.75 -17.62 -25.57
N ILE A 260 -31.64 -16.48 -26.27
CA ILE A 260 -30.81 -16.34 -27.49
C ILE A 260 -29.31 -16.15 -27.16
N LYS A 261 -28.97 -15.84 -25.91
CA LYS A 261 -27.58 -15.60 -25.45
C LYS A 261 -26.70 -16.85 -25.34
N SER A 262 -27.23 -18.06 -25.45
CA SER A 262 -26.53 -19.27 -24.98
C SER A 262 -25.25 -19.70 -25.73
N PRO A 263 -25.05 -19.48 -27.05
CA PRO A 263 -23.77 -19.78 -27.70
C PRO A 263 -22.92 -18.55 -28.07
N LEU A 264 -23.56 -17.43 -28.44
CA LEU A 264 -22.86 -16.18 -28.79
C LEU A 264 -22.22 -15.52 -27.58
N GLN A 265 -22.85 -15.60 -26.40
CA GLN A 265 -22.27 -15.06 -25.18
C GLN A 265 -21.06 -15.88 -24.71
N ALA A 266 -21.10 -17.21 -24.84
CA ALA A 266 -19.95 -18.06 -24.50
C ALA A 266 -18.72 -17.71 -25.38
N ASN A 267 -18.94 -17.50 -26.68
CA ASN A 267 -17.87 -17.08 -27.60
C ASN A 267 -17.40 -15.64 -27.32
N ALA A 268 -18.31 -14.72 -26.99
CA ALA A 268 -17.97 -13.35 -26.62
C ALA A 268 -17.16 -13.30 -25.32
N GLU A 269 -17.52 -14.09 -24.31
CA GLU A 269 -16.77 -14.21 -23.06
C GLU A 269 -15.40 -14.86 -23.28
N GLN A 270 -15.32 -15.88 -24.16
CA GLN A 270 -14.04 -16.49 -24.49
C GLN A 270 -13.11 -15.51 -25.23
N LEU A 271 -13.64 -14.73 -26.17
CA LEU A 271 -12.89 -13.68 -26.87
C LEU A 271 -12.50 -12.54 -25.91
N GLN A 272 -13.38 -12.15 -25.00
CA GLN A 272 -13.06 -11.15 -23.99
C GLN A 272 -11.94 -11.66 -23.07
N ARG A 273 -11.99 -12.93 -22.65
CA ARG A 273 -10.92 -13.56 -21.87
C ARG A 273 -9.61 -13.64 -22.64
N SER A 274 -9.63 -13.90 -23.95
CA SER A 274 -8.40 -13.89 -24.75
C SER A 274 -7.82 -12.48 -24.87
N LEU A 275 -8.65 -11.48 -25.15
CA LEU A 275 -8.21 -10.09 -25.22
C LEU A 275 -7.60 -9.62 -23.89
N VAL A 276 -8.28 -9.89 -22.76
CA VAL A 276 -7.75 -9.55 -21.43
C VAL A 276 -6.45 -10.28 -21.16
N ARG A 277 -6.33 -11.55 -21.58
CA ARG A 277 -5.10 -12.32 -21.41
C ARG A 277 -3.95 -11.73 -22.24
N ASP A 278 -4.21 -11.30 -23.47
CA ASP A 278 -3.20 -10.72 -24.35
C ASP A 278 -2.77 -9.33 -23.84
N THR A 279 -3.71 -8.49 -23.41
CA THR A 279 -3.41 -7.21 -22.76
C THR A 279 -2.58 -7.41 -21.50
N LEU A 280 -3.00 -8.33 -20.61
CA LEU A 280 -2.26 -8.63 -19.39
C LEU A 280 -0.86 -9.19 -19.69
N LYS A 281 -0.72 -9.99 -20.76
CA LYS A 281 0.59 -10.51 -21.18
C LYS A 281 1.51 -9.37 -21.61
N HIS A 282 1.02 -8.39 -22.37
CA HIS A 282 1.78 -7.20 -22.72
C HIS A 282 2.13 -6.36 -21.49
N GLU A 283 1.17 -6.09 -20.60
CA GLU A 283 1.42 -5.35 -19.36
C GLU A 283 2.42 -6.05 -18.43
N ILE A 284 2.43 -7.38 -18.38
CA ILE A 284 3.42 -8.15 -17.62
C ILE A 284 4.80 -8.09 -18.27
N MET A 285 4.87 -8.11 -19.60
CA MET A 285 6.14 -7.95 -20.33
C MET A 285 6.74 -6.56 -20.16
N ASP A 286 5.90 -5.54 -19.99
CA ASP A 286 6.31 -4.15 -19.76
C ASP A 286 6.48 -3.81 -18.26
N ARG A 287 6.49 -4.81 -17.36
CA ARG A 287 6.75 -4.57 -15.93
C ARG A 287 8.20 -4.13 -15.75
N ALA A 288 8.36 -3.01 -15.06
CA ALA A 288 9.66 -2.51 -14.62
C ALA A 288 10.42 -3.59 -13.85
N ASP A 289 11.70 -3.75 -14.18
CA ASP A 289 12.58 -4.68 -13.49
C ASP A 289 12.74 -4.27 -12.02
N PRO A 290 13.03 -5.23 -11.11
CA PRO A 290 13.25 -4.93 -9.69
C PRO A 290 14.30 -3.84 -9.45
N ASP A 291 15.30 -3.74 -10.33
CA ASP A 291 16.34 -2.73 -10.27
C ASP A 291 15.81 -1.33 -10.61
N GLU A 292 14.92 -1.20 -11.61
CA GLU A 292 14.25 0.07 -11.92
C GLU A 292 13.32 0.52 -10.79
N LEU A 293 12.65 -0.43 -10.13
CA LEU A 293 11.81 -0.15 -8.97
C LEU A 293 12.65 0.30 -7.76
N MET A 294 13.87 -0.20 -7.63
CA MET A 294 14.83 0.22 -6.62
C MET A 294 15.39 1.62 -6.92
N GLU A 295 15.66 1.95 -8.19
CA GLU A 295 16.10 3.29 -8.59
C GLU A 295 15.02 4.36 -8.35
N ARG A 296 13.74 3.99 -8.51
CA ARG A 296 12.60 4.87 -8.21
C ARG A 296 12.25 4.97 -6.71
N ASP A 297 13.02 4.33 -5.83
CA ASP A 297 12.74 4.22 -4.37
C ASP A 297 11.33 3.68 -4.06
N ILE A 298 10.75 2.90 -4.98
CA ILE A 298 9.45 2.24 -4.81
C ILE A 298 9.66 0.90 -4.09
N TYR A 299 10.70 0.16 -4.46
CA TYR A 299 11.08 -1.09 -3.83
C TYR A 299 12.34 -0.90 -2.99
N LYS A 300 12.22 -1.15 -1.68
CA LYS A 300 13.35 -1.16 -0.76
C LYS A 300 13.85 -2.58 -0.55
N THR A 301 15.15 -2.78 -0.68
CA THR A 301 15.77 -4.07 -0.36
C THR A 301 15.58 -4.39 1.13
N PRO A 302 15.51 -5.67 1.54
CA PRO A 302 15.44 -6.04 2.96
C PRO A 302 16.55 -5.41 3.80
N LEU A 303 17.72 -5.17 3.20
CA LEU A 303 18.85 -4.49 3.84
C LEU A 303 18.58 -2.99 4.06
N GLN A 304 18.02 -2.29 3.06
CA GLN A 304 17.57 -0.89 3.22
C GLN A 304 16.46 -0.79 4.27
N VAL A 305 15.49 -1.71 4.29
CA VAL A 305 14.44 -1.74 5.31
C VAL A 305 15.03 -1.92 6.71
N ALA A 306 15.98 -2.83 6.88
CA ALA A 306 16.68 -3.03 8.15
C ALA A 306 17.48 -1.78 8.57
N ARG A 307 18.14 -1.10 7.62
CA ARG A 307 18.85 0.16 7.86
C ARG A 307 17.90 1.27 8.30
N ASP A 308 16.79 1.47 7.60
CA ASP A 308 15.76 2.46 7.95
C ASP A 308 15.17 2.19 9.34
N GLN A 309 14.96 0.92 9.68
CA GLN A 309 14.48 0.54 11.02
C GLN A 309 15.51 0.83 12.11
N LEU A 310 16.78 0.53 11.86
CA LEU A 310 17.87 0.83 12.79
C LEU A 310 18.01 2.34 13.00
N GLU A 311 17.98 3.12 11.92
CA GLU A 311 18.04 4.59 11.97
C GLU A 311 16.84 5.16 12.75
N LYS A 312 15.62 4.64 12.52
CA LYS A 312 14.45 5.02 13.33
C LYS A 312 14.62 4.69 14.81
N SER A 313 15.23 3.54 15.14
CA SER A 313 15.51 3.18 16.53
C SER A 313 16.53 4.12 17.16
N GLN A 314 17.63 4.40 16.45
CA GLN A 314 18.67 5.33 16.92
C GLN A 314 18.10 6.74 17.12
N ASN A 315 17.30 7.25 16.18
CA ASN A 315 16.64 8.54 16.31
C ASN A 315 15.67 8.57 17.48
N LYS A 316 14.93 7.48 17.71
CA LYS A 316 14.04 7.36 18.86
C LYS A 316 14.81 7.40 20.18
N ASP A 317 15.94 6.70 20.26
CA ASP A 317 16.79 6.67 21.45
C ASP A 317 17.45 8.04 21.69
N ASN A 318 17.91 8.71 20.63
CA ASN A 318 18.44 10.07 20.69
C ASN A 318 17.39 11.07 21.18
N ILE A 319 16.18 11.05 20.60
CA ILE A 319 15.07 11.92 21.03
C ILE A 319 14.70 11.62 22.49
N LYS A 320 14.68 10.35 22.89
CA LYS A 320 14.41 9.97 24.28
C LYS A 320 15.48 10.54 25.21
N HIS A 321 16.75 10.41 24.86
CA HIS A 321 17.85 10.98 25.62
C HIS A 321 17.76 12.52 25.70
N GLU A 322 17.48 13.20 24.59
CA GLU A 322 17.25 14.67 24.56
C GLU A 322 16.06 15.09 25.43
N LEU A 323 15.00 14.27 25.47
CA LEU A 323 13.85 14.52 26.34
C LEU A 323 14.14 14.24 27.82
N GLU A 324 15.10 13.37 28.12
CA GLU A 324 15.57 13.09 29.48
C GLU A 324 16.57 14.16 29.96
N THR A 325 17.40 14.70 29.06
CA THR A 325 18.37 15.76 29.37
C THR A 325 17.80 17.17 29.27
N ARG A 326 16.57 17.33 28.79
CA ARG A 326 15.92 18.65 28.73
C ARG A 326 15.86 19.26 30.14
N SER A 327 16.17 20.55 30.20
CA SER A 327 15.99 21.35 31.41
C SER A 327 14.55 21.22 31.92
N SER A 328 14.41 21.11 33.24
CA SER A 328 13.08 20.97 33.83
C SER A 328 12.26 22.25 33.58
N VAL A 329 10.93 22.14 33.68
CA VAL A 329 10.04 23.30 33.55
C VAL A 329 10.39 24.38 34.58
N ALA A 330 10.88 23.98 35.77
CA ALA A 330 11.34 24.91 36.79
C ALA A 330 12.58 25.70 36.32
N ASP A 331 13.59 25.02 35.79
CA ASP A 331 14.82 25.66 35.29
C ASP A 331 14.53 26.60 34.10
N LEU A 332 13.61 26.20 33.21
CA LEU A 332 13.16 27.02 32.09
C LEU A 332 12.37 28.26 32.55
N THR A 333 11.67 28.15 33.68
CA THR A 333 10.97 29.28 34.30
C THR A 333 11.95 30.22 35.00
N GLU A 334 12.95 29.68 35.69
CA GLU A 334 14.00 30.44 36.38
C GLU A 334 14.91 31.19 35.39
N SER A 335 15.25 30.56 34.26
CA SER A 335 15.97 31.21 33.15
C SER A 335 15.13 32.23 32.37
N GLY A 336 13.84 32.39 32.69
CA GLY A 336 12.96 33.37 32.05
C GLY A 336 12.57 33.02 30.61
N ILE A 337 12.88 31.80 30.15
CA ILE A 337 12.49 31.31 28.83
C ILE A 337 11.00 30.98 28.80
N LEU A 338 10.51 30.26 29.83
CA LEU A 338 9.09 30.03 30.05
C LEU A 338 8.53 31.12 30.96
N LYS A 339 7.63 31.94 30.40
CA LYS A 339 6.87 32.92 31.19
C LYS A 339 5.85 32.17 32.05
N THR A 340 5.86 32.43 33.35
CA THR A 340 4.80 31.91 34.22
C THR A 340 3.43 32.47 33.80
N PRO A 341 2.31 31.76 34.04
CA PRO A 341 0.97 32.30 33.79
C PRO A 341 0.76 33.68 34.43
N LEU A 342 1.39 33.91 35.59
CA LEU A 342 1.36 35.20 36.28
C LEU A 342 2.15 36.30 35.54
N GLN A 343 3.35 35.99 35.02
CA GLN A 343 4.11 36.92 34.17
C GLN A 343 3.36 37.23 32.87
N GLN A 344 2.76 36.22 32.24
CA GLN A 344 1.96 36.40 31.03
C GLN A 344 0.74 37.29 31.30
N ALA A 345 0.03 37.08 32.41
CA ALA A 345 -1.09 37.92 32.82
C ALA A 345 -0.64 39.36 33.13
N ARG A 346 0.51 39.55 33.78
CA ARG A 346 1.11 40.88 33.99
C ARG A 346 1.42 41.58 32.68
N GLU A 347 2.02 40.88 31.72
CA GLU A 347 2.36 41.46 30.42
C GLU A 347 1.10 41.80 29.61
N GLN A 348 0.08 40.94 29.64
CA GLN A 348 -1.22 41.23 29.02
C GLN A 348 -1.92 42.43 29.66
N LEU A 349 -1.92 42.52 31.00
CA LEU A 349 -2.47 43.66 31.72
C LEU A 349 -1.70 44.94 31.40
N HIS A 350 -0.38 44.87 31.34
CA HIS A 350 0.46 46.00 30.93
C HIS A 350 0.14 46.44 29.50
N LYS A 351 0.04 45.50 28.55
CA LYS A 351 -0.36 45.78 27.17
C LYS A 351 -1.75 46.42 27.10
N SER A 352 -2.71 45.96 27.90
CA SER A 352 -4.04 46.57 27.98
C SER A 352 -3.95 48.00 28.51
N ARG A 353 -3.22 48.24 29.61
CA ARG A 353 -3.04 49.58 30.17
C ARG A 353 -2.38 50.53 29.18
N THR A 354 -1.31 50.11 28.49
CA THR A 354 -0.66 50.95 27.48
C THR A 354 -1.58 51.22 26.30
N LYS A 355 -2.41 50.24 25.91
CA LYS A 355 -3.40 50.40 24.84
C LYS A 355 -4.49 51.39 25.24
N ASP A 356 -4.99 51.29 26.46
CA ASP A 356 -6.01 52.19 26.99
C ASP A 356 -5.43 53.61 27.17
N GLN A 357 -4.18 53.74 27.63
CA GLN A 357 -3.45 55.01 27.67
C GLN A 357 -3.31 55.62 26.27
N LEU A 358 -2.82 54.85 25.29
CA LEU A 358 -2.72 55.30 23.90
C LEU A 358 -4.08 55.69 23.33
N LYS A 359 -5.14 54.94 23.67
CA LYS A 359 -6.50 55.25 23.23
C LYS A 359 -6.96 56.59 23.81
N ASN A 360 -6.76 56.81 25.11
CA ASN A 360 -7.09 58.08 25.75
C ASN A 360 -6.25 59.22 25.18
N GLU A 361 -4.96 59.03 24.95
CA GLU A 361 -4.10 60.02 24.28
C GLU A 361 -4.56 60.33 22.85
N ILE A 362 -5.14 59.36 22.14
CA ILE A 362 -5.72 59.55 20.81
C ILE A 362 -7.08 60.27 20.89
N GLU A 363 -7.89 60.01 21.92
CA GLU A 363 -9.16 60.71 22.15
C GLU A 363 -8.95 62.14 22.68
N GLU A 364 -7.88 62.40 23.44
CA GLU A 364 -7.47 63.73 23.91
C GLU A 364 -6.73 64.53 22.84
N ARG A 365 -6.22 63.87 21.79
CA ARG A 365 -5.72 64.60 20.63
C ARG A 365 -6.87 65.39 20.04
N THR A 366 -6.60 66.68 19.90
CA THR A 366 -7.45 67.69 19.30
C THR A 366 -8.19 67.14 18.08
N ASP A 367 -9.51 67.38 18.01
CA ASP A 367 -10.38 66.83 16.97
C ASP A 367 -9.73 66.96 15.59
N MET A 368 -9.93 65.95 14.74
CA MET A 368 -9.30 65.90 13.42
C MET A 368 -9.53 67.20 12.63
N GLU A 369 -10.67 67.86 12.85
CA GLU A 369 -11.05 69.18 12.35
C GLU A 369 -10.09 70.31 12.79
N GLU A 370 -9.64 70.32 14.04
CA GLU A 370 -8.75 71.34 14.60
C GLU A 370 -7.29 71.08 14.20
N MET A 371 -6.88 69.81 14.02
CA MET A 371 -5.61 69.45 13.37
C MET A 371 -5.59 69.82 11.88
N MET A 372 -6.72 69.75 11.17
CA MET A 372 -6.81 70.25 9.79
C MET A 372 -6.74 71.78 9.72
N GLN A 373 -7.23 72.49 10.74
CA GLN A 373 -7.11 73.95 10.84
C GLN A 373 -5.69 74.41 11.19
N ASN A 374 -4.93 73.62 11.95
CA ASN A 374 -3.48 73.79 12.07
C ASN A 374 -2.78 73.19 10.83
N GLU A 375 -2.95 73.85 9.67
CA GLU A 375 -2.53 73.48 8.30
C GLU A 375 -1.04 73.08 8.09
N ALA A 376 -0.22 72.99 9.14
CA ALA A 376 1.22 72.80 9.03
C ALA A 376 1.68 71.32 8.93
N LEU A 377 0.88 70.33 9.33
CA LEU A 377 1.41 68.98 9.61
C LEU A 377 0.79 67.80 8.86
N TYR A 378 -0.47 67.86 8.42
CA TYR A 378 -1.09 66.79 7.62
C TYR A 378 -1.46 67.26 6.23
N LYS A 379 -0.60 66.93 5.26
CA LYS A 379 -0.94 67.08 3.84
C LYS A 379 -2.06 66.09 3.51
N THR A 380 -3.17 66.60 3.00
CA THR A 380 -4.26 65.73 2.52
C THR A 380 -3.75 64.81 1.41
N PRO A 381 -4.31 63.61 1.20
CA PRO A 381 -3.94 62.74 0.08
C PRO A 381 -3.97 63.47 -1.27
N LEU A 382 -4.88 64.44 -1.41
CA LEU A 382 -4.96 65.32 -2.58
C LEU A 382 -3.78 66.30 -2.70
N GLN A 383 -3.33 66.90 -1.59
CA GLN A 383 -2.12 67.73 -1.57
C GLN A 383 -0.86 66.89 -1.84
N VAL A 384 -0.76 65.67 -1.29
CA VAL A 384 0.35 64.75 -1.58
C VAL A 384 0.37 64.39 -3.07
N ALA A 385 -0.79 64.07 -3.66
CA ALA A 385 -0.89 63.80 -5.09
C ALA A 385 -0.51 65.02 -5.94
N LYS A 386 -0.93 66.23 -5.52
CA LYS A 386 -0.58 67.48 -6.21
C LYS A 386 0.92 67.77 -6.14
N GLU A 387 1.57 67.59 -4.99
CA GLU A 387 3.02 67.73 -4.87
C GLU A 387 3.78 66.66 -5.65
N GLN A 388 3.32 65.42 -5.65
CA GLN A 388 3.93 64.35 -6.46
C GLN A 388 3.83 64.67 -7.96
N LEU A 389 2.68 65.18 -8.41
CA LEU A 389 2.49 65.63 -9.79
C LEU A 389 3.38 66.84 -10.12
N GLN A 390 3.50 67.81 -9.22
CA GLN A 390 4.41 68.94 -9.41
C GLN A 390 5.88 68.48 -9.47
N ARG A 391 6.28 67.53 -8.62
CA ARG A 391 7.62 66.93 -8.65
C ARG A 391 7.87 66.16 -9.94
N SER A 392 6.87 65.43 -10.47
CA SER A 392 7.02 64.72 -11.74
C SER A 392 7.14 65.70 -12.91
N GLN A 393 6.28 66.72 -12.96
CA GLN A 393 6.37 67.79 -13.96
C GLN A 393 7.73 68.48 -13.93
N PHE A 394 8.22 68.86 -12.75
CA PHE A 394 9.54 69.49 -12.63
C PHE A 394 10.67 68.55 -13.07
N LYS A 395 10.59 67.26 -12.74
CA LYS A 395 11.55 66.25 -13.18
C LYS A 395 11.56 66.10 -14.70
N ASP A 396 10.39 66.14 -15.32
CA ASP A 396 10.25 66.05 -16.78
C ASP A 396 10.81 67.29 -17.47
N THR A 397 10.54 68.49 -16.93
CA THR A 397 11.15 69.74 -17.42
C THR A 397 12.68 69.71 -17.30
N VAL A 398 13.22 69.30 -16.15
CA VAL A 398 14.68 69.18 -15.97
C VAL A 398 15.28 68.16 -16.93
N ASN A 399 14.62 67.02 -17.15
CA ASN A 399 15.10 66.02 -18.11
C ASN A 399 15.06 66.54 -19.55
N GLN A 400 14.02 67.30 -19.90
CA GLN A 400 13.90 67.95 -21.20
C GLN A 400 15.04 68.97 -21.39
N ASP A 401 15.28 69.84 -20.41
CA ASP A 401 16.38 70.82 -20.45
C ASP A 401 17.74 70.13 -20.56
N LEU A 402 17.95 69.03 -19.81
CA LEU A 402 19.17 68.22 -19.90
C LEU A 402 19.33 67.55 -21.26
N SER A 403 18.24 67.13 -21.91
CA SER A 403 18.27 66.56 -23.26
C SER A 403 18.53 67.61 -24.35
N GLN A 404 18.18 68.87 -24.08
CA GLN A 404 18.47 70.02 -24.95
C GLN A 404 19.85 70.62 -24.71
N ARG A 405 20.56 70.21 -23.65
CA ARG A 405 21.95 70.64 -23.47
C ARG A 405 22.80 70.11 -24.61
N SER A 406 23.44 71.05 -25.30
CA SER A 406 24.44 70.74 -26.32
C SER A 406 25.43 69.72 -25.77
N SER A 407 25.73 68.71 -26.59
CA SER A 407 26.63 67.65 -26.16
C SER A 407 28.01 68.23 -25.82
N ILE A 408 28.78 67.56 -24.95
CA ILE A 408 30.13 68.00 -24.59
C ILE A 408 30.99 68.26 -25.85
N ILE A 409 30.80 67.45 -26.89
CA ILE A 409 31.49 67.57 -28.18
C ILE A 409 31.08 68.87 -28.91
N GLU A 410 29.80 69.23 -28.89
CA GLU A 410 29.32 70.49 -29.50
C GLU A 410 29.84 71.71 -28.74
N LEU A 411 29.93 71.65 -27.40
CA LEU A 411 30.48 72.73 -26.58
C LEU A 411 32.01 72.87 -26.74
N GLU A 412 32.72 71.77 -26.99
CA GLU A 412 34.14 71.76 -27.34
C GLU A 412 34.37 72.35 -28.74
N ASN A 413 33.56 71.94 -29.72
CA ASN A 413 33.60 72.47 -31.09
C ASN A 413 33.23 73.97 -31.16
N ALA A 414 32.35 74.43 -30.28
CA ALA A 414 32.03 75.85 -30.11
C ALA A 414 33.11 76.66 -29.38
N GLY A 415 34.18 76.00 -28.90
CA GLY A 415 35.31 76.64 -28.21
C GLY A 415 34.99 77.10 -26.78
N LEU A 416 33.86 76.67 -26.20
CA LEU A 416 33.41 77.07 -24.86
C LEU A 416 34.06 76.23 -23.77
N LEU A 417 34.48 75.00 -24.07
CA LEU A 417 35.22 74.12 -23.14
C LEU A 417 36.70 74.04 -23.56
N LYS A 418 37.59 74.77 -22.89
CA LYS A 418 39.04 74.57 -22.97
C LYS A 418 39.48 73.58 -21.89
N PHE A 419 39.55 72.30 -22.22
CA PHE A 419 40.21 71.32 -21.35
C PHE A 419 41.73 71.46 -21.46
N SER A 420 42.33 72.28 -20.59
CA SER A 420 43.76 72.23 -20.34
C SER A 420 44.05 70.98 -19.50
N PHE A 421 44.26 69.84 -20.15
CA PHE A 421 44.79 68.64 -19.51
C PHE A 421 46.23 68.87 -19.06
N ILE A 422 46.40 69.44 -17.87
CA ILE A 422 47.68 69.43 -17.16
C ILE A 422 47.74 68.09 -16.42
N PHE A 423 48.13 67.04 -17.11
CA PHE A 423 48.59 65.81 -16.46
C PHE A 423 49.96 66.12 -15.83
N HIS A 424 49.96 66.57 -14.58
CA HIS A 424 51.15 66.50 -13.73
C HIS A 424 51.33 65.06 -13.29
N PHE A 425 52.13 64.30 -14.03
CA PHE A 425 52.75 63.08 -13.54
C PHE A 425 53.71 63.48 -12.41
N CYS A 426 53.28 63.37 -11.16
CA CYS A 426 54.21 63.26 -10.04
C CYS A 426 54.75 61.83 -10.01
N PHE A 427 56.07 61.75 -10.17
CA PHE A 427 56.89 60.54 -10.22
C PHE A 427 56.98 59.85 -8.85
#